data_AF-A0A933N9I9-F1
#
_entry.id   AF-A0A933N9I9-F1
#
_cell.length_a   1.000
_cell.length_b   1.000
_cell.length_c   1.000
_cell.angle_alpha   90.00
_cell.angle_beta   90.00
_cell.angle_gamma   90.00
#
_symmetry.space_group_name_H-M   'P 1'
#
loop_
_entity.id
_entity.type
_entity.pdbx_description
1 polymer ?
#
loop_
_entity_poly.entity_id
_entity_poly.type
_entity_poly.pdbx_seq_one_letter_code
_entity_poly.pdbx_strand_id
1 'polypeptide(L)'
;MSQGPLHDRRLLELSRLVGAPTDRTTLELHAFHRLRILARQPLSAPRCPLDDQPLTEGVCAACGRTFARELAALRGALAALAGAPDPAPRRVPPSARTRHEADRTDRAEGYSLELLVDLHQAFEAMALEHRVGLVTGDLDRASSALARLDRWLQDHVAKERALVMPRYEPLGSFPRGAAPEIVENEHVKILAGLAEAHRGLDQVRSARGDSRAVAIVELLDAERLWLGLLEHHDQRERAFVYPRLDGALSSAAKQALIAEMTTAFCE
;
A
#
# COMPACT_ATOMS: atom_id res chain seq x y z
N MET A 1 12.92 51.22 3.15
CA MET A 1 11.65 50.52 3.49
C MET A 1 11.97 49.03 3.54
N SER A 2 12.11 48.49 4.75
CA SER A 2 12.48 47.09 5.01
C SER A 2 11.21 46.28 5.25
N GLN A 3 10.94 45.27 4.42
CA GLN A 3 9.86 44.32 4.66
C GLN A 3 10.38 43.20 5.56
N GLY A 4 9.82 43.14 6.77
CA GLY A 4 10.16 42.16 7.80
C GLY A 4 9.41 40.82 7.69
N PRO A 5 9.73 39.87 8.59
CA PRO A 5 9.40 38.45 8.45
C PRO A 5 8.00 38.14 8.96
N LEU A 6 6.99 38.23 8.08
CA LEU A 6 5.62 37.80 8.39
C LEU A 6 5.25 36.45 7.74
N HIS A 7 6.11 35.91 6.86
CA HIS A 7 5.82 34.66 6.17
C HIS A 7 6.17 33.39 6.97
N ASP A 8 7.10 33.46 7.93
CA ASP A 8 7.54 32.28 8.69
C ASP A 8 6.59 31.87 9.83
N ARG A 9 5.80 32.82 10.35
CA ARG A 9 4.93 32.55 11.51
C ARG A 9 3.67 31.76 11.14
N ARG A 10 3.22 31.86 9.88
CA ARG A 10 2.02 31.16 9.37
C ARG A 10 2.26 29.68 9.04
N LEU A 11 3.50 29.30 8.69
CA LEU A 11 3.86 27.89 8.44
C LEU A 11 4.02 27.10 9.75
N LEU A 12 4.45 27.76 10.84
CA LEU A 12 4.58 27.16 12.17
C LEU A 12 3.24 26.98 12.91
N GLU A 13 2.20 27.73 12.56
CA GLU A 13 0.85 27.55 13.13
C GLU A 13 0.05 26.44 12.43
N LEU A 14 0.29 26.18 11.13
CA LEU A 14 -0.37 25.11 10.39
C LEU A 14 0.12 23.71 10.81
N SER A 15 1.35 23.56 11.28
CA SER A 15 1.87 22.28 11.80
C SER A 15 1.31 21.88 13.17
N ARG A 16 0.67 22.81 13.89
CA ARG A 16 0.07 22.55 15.21
C ARG A 16 -1.42 22.18 15.16
N LEU A 17 -2.08 22.40 14.03
CA LEU A 17 -3.53 22.20 13.86
C LEU A 17 -3.90 20.82 13.32
N VAL A 18 -2.95 20.07 12.77
CA VAL A 18 -3.15 18.69 12.30
C VAL A 18 -2.37 17.79 13.23
N GLY A 19 -3.05 17.24 14.24
CA GLY A 19 -2.50 16.26 15.19
C GLY A 19 -2.22 14.91 14.53
N ALA A 20 -1.40 14.89 13.47
CA ALA A 20 -0.87 13.67 12.88
C ALA A 20 0.38 13.26 13.67
N PRO A 21 0.59 11.96 13.94
CA PRO A 21 1.83 11.48 14.54
C PRO A 21 2.99 11.77 13.58
N THR A 22 3.90 12.66 13.98
CA THR A 22 5.01 13.17 13.18
C THR A 22 6.20 12.22 13.07
N ASP A 23 6.05 10.96 13.48
CA ASP A 23 7.17 10.05 13.52
C ASP A 23 7.10 8.97 12.43
N ARG A 24 7.71 9.30 11.29
CA ARG A 24 8.00 8.41 10.15
C ARG A 24 8.58 7.06 10.58
N THR A 25 9.30 7.01 11.70
CA THR A 25 9.92 5.80 12.23
C THR A 25 8.92 4.78 12.79
N THR A 26 7.70 5.20 13.18
CA THR A 26 6.68 4.29 13.75
C THR A 26 5.94 3.51 12.66
N LEU A 27 5.69 4.13 11.50
CA LEU A 27 5.09 3.46 10.33
C LEU A 27 6.05 2.43 9.72
N GLU A 28 7.34 2.80 9.60
CA GLU A 28 8.40 1.89 9.15
C GLU A 28 8.58 0.70 10.10
N LEU A 29 8.50 0.91 11.42
CA LEU A 29 8.55 -0.19 12.41
C LEU A 29 7.33 -1.12 12.33
N HIS A 30 6.13 -0.60 12.09
CA HIS A 30 4.91 -1.41 12.01
C HIS A 30 4.86 -2.28 10.75
N ALA A 31 5.25 -1.72 9.59
CA ALA A 31 5.40 -2.48 8.35
C ALA A 31 6.49 -3.56 8.50
N PHE A 32 7.63 -3.22 9.11
CA PHE A 32 8.72 -4.17 9.38
C PHE A 32 8.30 -5.29 10.34
N HIS A 33 7.58 -4.99 11.42
CA HIS A 33 7.09 -5.99 12.36
C HIS A 33 6.05 -6.93 11.73
N ARG A 34 5.15 -6.41 10.89
CA ARG A 34 4.15 -7.23 10.18
C ARG A 34 4.75 -8.12 9.12
N LEU A 35 5.70 -7.61 8.32
CA LEU A 35 6.46 -8.44 7.38
C LEU A 35 7.24 -9.55 8.10
N ARG A 36 7.77 -9.31 9.31
CA ARG A 36 8.38 -10.36 10.16
C ARG A 36 7.36 -11.38 10.68
N ILE A 37 6.17 -10.95 11.08
CA ILE A 37 5.11 -11.86 11.53
C ILE A 37 4.69 -12.78 10.37
N LEU A 38 4.48 -12.21 9.18
CA LEU A 38 4.18 -12.97 7.96
C LEU A 38 5.34 -13.91 7.57
N ALA A 39 6.60 -13.47 7.74
CA ALA A 39 7.79 -14.31 7.50
C ALA A 39 7.94 -15.48 8.49
N ARG A 40 7.28 -15.43 9.66
CA ARG A 40 7.33 -16.48 10.70
C ARG A 40 6.15 -17.44 10.67
N GLN A 41 5.10 -17.14 9.91
CA GLN A 41 3.99 -18.08 9.73
C GLN A 41 4.41 -19.17 8.73
N PRO A 42 3.97 -20.43 8.93
CA PRO A 42 4.15 -21.47 7.93
C PRO A 42 3.43 -21.04 6.66
N LEU A 43 4.19 -20.67 5.63
CA LEU A 43 3.62 -20.34 4.34
C LEU A 43 2.86 -21.57 3.84
N SER A 44 1.59 -21.38 3.48
CA SER A 44 0.82 -22.33 2.69
C SER A 44 1.66 -22.81 1.50
N ALA A 45 1.47 -24.06 1.06
CA ALA A 45 2.15 -24.55 -0.13
C ALA A 45 1.97 -23.53 -1.28
N PRO A 46 3.06 -23.07 -1.91
CA PRO A 46 2.97 -22.01 -2.90
C PRO A 46 2.13 -22.47 -4.09
N ARG A 47 1.32 -21.56 -4.63
CA ARG A 47 0.37 -21.84 -5.71
C ARG A 47 0.68 -21.01 -6.95
N CYS A 48 0.27 -21.54 -8.10
CA CYS A 48 0.43 -20.89 -9.38
C CYS A 48 -0.48 -19.66 -9.49
N PRO A 49 0.06 -18.47 -9.79
CA PRO A 49 -0.71 -17.23 -9.91
C PRO A 49 -1.42 -17.11 -11.27
N LEU A 50 -1.78 -18.22 -11.91
CA LEU A 50 -2.51 -18.26 -13.18
C LEU A 50 -3.67 -19.27 -13.16
N ASP A 51 -3.61 -20.27 -12.27
CA ASP A 51 -4.56 -21.37 -12.22
C ASP A 51 -4.76 -21.97 -10.80
N ASP A 52 -4.19 -21.32 -9.78
CA ASP A 52 -4.29 -21.68 -8.35
C ASP A 52 -3.83 -23.11 -8.01
N GLN A 53 -3.12 -23.79 -8.92
CA GLN A 53 -2.59 -25.14 -8.67
C GLN A 53 -1.39 -25.10 -7.71
N PRO A 54 -1.26 -26.09 -6.81
CA PRO A 54 -0.07 -26.21 -5.97
C PRO A 54 1.19 -26.41 -6.82
N LEU A 55 2.24 -25.66 -6.48
CA LEU A 55 3.53 -25.74 -7.15
C LEU A 55 4.32 -26.92 -6.58
N THR A 56 4.73 -27.84 -7.45
CA THR A 56 5.62 -28.95 -7.09
C THR A 56 7.02 -28.56 -7.54
N GLU A 57 7.96 -28.47 -6.60
CA GLU A 57 9.36 -28.03 -6.87
C GLU A 57 9.45 -26.65 -7.56
N GLY A 58 8.45 -25.78 -7.34
CA GLY A 58 8.39 -24.47 -7.98
C GLY A 58 7.93 -24.49 -9.43
N VAL A 59 7.36 -25.61 -9.92
CA VAL A 59 6.76 -25.73 -11.25
C VAL A 59 5.25 -25.90 -11.12
N CYS A 60 4.49 -25.16 -11.93
CA CYS A 60 3.06 -25.41 -12.05
C CYS A 60 2.81 -26.59 -13.00
N ALA A 61 2.05 -27.59 -12.54
CA ALA A 61 1.68 -28.75 -13.34
C ALA A 61 0.73 -28.41 -14.51
N ALA A 62 -0.08 -27.35 -14.38
CA ALA A 62 -1.04 -26.95 -15.40
C ALA A 62 -0.43 -26.07 -16.50
N CYS A 63 0.32 -25.02 -16.14
CA CYS A 63 0.92 -24.13 -17.13
C CYS A 63 2.39 -24.42 -17.48
N GLY A 64 3.05 -25.37 -16.80
CA GLY A 64 4.44 -25.77 -17.06
C GLY A 64 5.50 -24.73 -16.73
N ARG A 65 5.10 -23.58 -16.17
CA ARG A 65 6.03 -22.48 -15.84
C ARG A 65 6.76 -22.76 -14.53
N THR A 66 8.04 -22.42 -14.52
CA THR A 66 8.89 -22.41 -13.34
C THR A 66 8.77 -21.07 -12.62
N PHE A 67 8.29 -21.08 -11.39
CA PHE A 67 8.28 -19.96 -10.45
C PHE A 67 9.38 -20.08 -9.39
N ALA A 68 10.32 -21.03 -9.58
CA ALA A 68 11.38 -21.34 -8.64
C ALA A 68 12.23 -20.11 -8.30
N ARG A 69 12.43 -19.19 -9.26
CA ARG A 69 13.25 -17.98 -9.07
C ARG A 69 12.51 -16.92 -8.25
N GLU A 70 11.24 -16.69 -8.54
CA GLU A 70 10.37 -15.76 -7.83
C GLU A 70 10.11 -16.22 -6.40
N LEU A 71 9.85 -17.52 -6.20
CA LEU A 71 9.72 -18.13 -4.88
C LEU A 71 11.03 -18.11 -4.09
N ALA A 72 12.18 -18.35 -4.73
CA ALA A 72 13.47 -18.24 -4.07
C ALA A 72 13.78 -16.79 -3.68
N ALA A 73 13.44 -15.81 -4.52
CA ALA A 73 13.61 -14.39 -4.22
C ALA A 73 12.71 -13.94 -3.05
N LEU A 74 11.43 -14.32 -3.06
CA LEU A 74 10.50 -14.02 -1.98
C LEU A 74 10.93 -14.67 -0.65
N ARG A 75 11.32 -15.95 -0.69
CA ARG A 75 11.86 -16.67 0.49
C ARG A 75 13.15 -16.03 0.99
N GLY A 76 14.05 -15.61 0.11
CA GLY A 76 15.28 -14.91 0.45
C GLY A 76 15.02 -13.57 1.13
N ALA A 77 14.07 -12.78 0.61
CA ALA A 77 13.66 -11.52 1.22
C ALA A 77 13.02 -11.72 2.60
N LEU A 78 12.11 -12.69 2.74
CA LEU A 78 11.49 -13.02 4.03
C LEU A 78 12.51 -13.56 5.05
N ALA A 79 13.47 -14.38 4.62
CA ALA A 79 14.54 -14.88 5.48
C ALA A 79 15.50 -13.77 5.94
N ALA A 80 15.86 -12.84 5.05
CA ALA A 80 16.67 -11.66 5.40
C ALA A 80 15.95 -10.77 6.43
N LEU A 81 14.64 -10.57 6.28
CA LEU A 81 13.80 -9.83 7.24
C LEU A 81 13.64 -10.56 8.58
N ALA A 82 13.56 -11.90 8.56
CA ALA A 82 13.49 -12.72 9.77
C ALA A 82 14.82 -12.72 10.56
N GLY A 83 15.96 -12.64 9.86
CA GLY A 83 17.31 -12.61 10.45
C GLY A 83 17.79 -11.23 10.90
N ALA A 84 17.12 -10.15 10.51
CA ALA A 84 17.47 -8.81 10.94
C ALA A 84 17.32 -8.64 12.46
N PRO A 85 18.23 -7.93 13.16
CA PRO A 85 18.09 -7.64 14.59
C PRO A 85 16.82 -6.81 14.84
N ASP A 86 16.10 -7.11 15.92
CA ASP A 86 14.92 -6.32 16.29
C ASP A 86 15.35 -4.86 16.54
N PRO A 87 14.65 -3.86 15.95
CA PRO A 87 14.88 -2.49 16.32
C PRO A 87 14.63 -2.35 17.83
N ALA A 88 15.55 -1.69 18.53
CA ALA A 88 15.48 -1.56 19.98
C ALA A 88 14.09 -1.02 20.40
N PRO A 89 13.42 -1.65 21.38
CA PRO A 89 12.07 -1.28 21.75
C PRO A 89 12.03 0.18 22.21
N ARG A 90 11.32 1.03 21.47
CA ARG A 90 11.05 2.40 21.92
C ARG A 90 10.08 2.34 23.09
N ARG A 91 10.48 2.94 24.21
CA ARG A 91 9.63 3.09 25.39
C ARG A 91 8.48 4.05 25.05
N VAL A 92 7.31 3.50 24.73
CA VAL A 92 6.08 4.30 24.64
C VAL A 92 5.69 4.71 26.06
N PRO A 93 5.51 6.02 26.34
CA PRO A 93 5.15 6.49 27.67
C PRO A 93 3.77 5.95 28.09
N PRO A 94 3.57 5.57 29.36
CA PRO A 94 2.33 4.95 29.85
C PRO A 94 1.07 5.82 29.67
N SER A 95 1.21 7.12 29.43
CA SER A 95 0.12 8.09 29.33
C SER A 95 -0.68 8.01 28.03
N ALA A 96 -0.23 7.27 27.01
CA ALA A 96 -0.97 7.09 25.75
C ALA A 96 -2.00 5.95 25.79
N ARG A 97 -2.04 5.15 26.86
CA ARG A 97 -3.05 4.09 27.08
C ARG A 97 -4.24 4.66 27.83
N THR A 98 -5.15 5.36 27.15
CA THR A 98 -6.40 5.80 27.79
C THR A 98 -7.62 5.25 27.04
N ARG A 99 -8.49 4.59 27.83
CA ARG A 99 -9.90 4.22 27.60
C ARG A 99 -10.28 3.31 26.44
N HIS A 100 -9.47 3.12 25.39
CA HIS A 100 -9.83 2.23 24.28
C HIS A 100 -9.65 0.72 24.55
N GLU A 101 -8.91 0.33 25.59
CA GLU A 101 -8.66 -1.08 25.90
C GLU A 101 -9.78 -1.75 26.71
N ALA A 102 -10.58 -0.99 27.47
CA ALA A 102 -11.61 -1.55 28.34
C ALA A 102 -12.94 -1.85 27.62
N ASP A 103 -13.16 -1.29 26.42
CA ASP A 103 -14.34 -1.55 25.57
C ASP A 103 -14.09 -2.68 24.54
N ARG A 104 -12.92 -3.33 24.59
CA ARG A 104 -12.53 -4.39 23.64
C ARG A 104 -12.99 -5.79 24.06
N THR A 105 -13.31 -6.02 25.32
CA THR A 105 -13.54 -7.38 25.84
C THR A 105 -14.95 -7.92 25.61
N ASP A 106 -15.88 -7.12 25.07
CA ASP A 106 -17.25 -7.56 24.74
C ASP A 106 -17.62 -7.36 23.24
N ARG A 107 -16.67 -6.87 22.42
CA ARG A 107 -16.78 -6.95 20.95
C ARG A 107 -16.35 -8.33 20.51
N ALA A 108 -17.29 -9.27 20.57
CA ALA A 108 -17.20 -10.60 19.96
C ALA A 108 -16.49 -10.53 18.58
N GLU A 109 -15.33 -11.18 18.46
CA GLU A 109 -14.63 -11.62 17.24
C GLU A 109 -15.03 -10.88 15.94
N GLY A 110 -14.98 -9.55 15.96
CA GLY A 110 -15.44 -8.73 14.85
C GLY A 110 -14.32 -8.52 13.84
N TYR A 111 -14.57 -8.86 12.57
CA TYR A 111 -13.67 -8.48 11.48
C TYR A 111 -13.53 -6.95 11.42
N SER A 112 -12.29 -6.47 11.41
CA SER A 112 -11.98 -5.06 11.16
C SER A 112 -11.74 -4.85 9.67
N LEU A 113 -12.37 -3.83 9.09
CA LEU A 113 -12.10 -3.42 7.70
C LEU A 113 -10.68 -2.84 7.52
N GLU A 114 -9.94 -2.58 8.59
CA GLU A 114 -8.55 -2.13 8.53
C GLU A 114 -7.64 -3.13 7.78
N LEU A 115 -8.03 -4.41 7.71
CA LEU A 115 -7.34 -5.42 6.89
C LEU A 115 -7.32 -5.06 5.40
N LEU A 116 -8.33 -4.34 4.89
CA LEU A 116 -8.37 -3.94 3.48
C LEU A 116 -7.27 -2.94 3.13
N VAL A 117 -6.92 -2.08 4.09
CA VAL A 117 -5.82 -1.13 3.93
C VAL A 117 -4.47 -1.86 3.86
N ASP A 118 -4.36 -3.03 4.47
CA ASP A 118 -3.11 -3.80 4.44
C ASP A 118 -2.78 -4.34 3.03
N LEU A 119 -3.76 -4.36 2.13
CA LEU A 119 -3.54 -4.63 0.71
C LEU A 119 -2.60 -3.60 0.07
N HIS A 120 -2.57 -2.37 0.58
CA HIS A 120 -1.70 -1.32 0.05
C HIS A 120 -0.21 -1.61 0.26
N GLN A 121 0.14 -2.41 1.26
CA GLN A 121 1.52 -2.85 1.48
C GLN A 121 2.04 -3.66 0.28
N ALA A 122 1.16 -4.38 -0.43
CA ALA A 122 1.53 -5.07 -1.66
C ALA A 122 1.88 -4.08 -2.78
N PHE A 123 1.19 -2.93 -2.85
CA PHE A 123 1.49 -1.88 -3.85
C PHE A 123 2.88 -1.30 -3.62
N GLU A 124 3.22 -0.98 -2.37
CA GLU A 124 4.55 -0.49 -2.00
C GLU A 124 5.66 -1.49 -2.37
N ALA A 125 5.44 -2.77 -2.10
CA ALA A 125 6.40 -3.83 -2.43
C ALA A 125 6.63 -3.93 -3.95
N MET A 126 5.56 -3.90 -4.75
CA MET A 126 5.67 -3.94 -6.22
C MET A 126 6.30 -2.66 -6.79
N ALA A 127 5.97 -1.49 -6.24
CA ALA A 127 6.60 -0.23 -6.63
C ALA A 127 8.10 -0.21 -6.29
N LEU A 128 8.49 -0.73 -5.12
CA LEU A 128 9.89 -0.87 -4.76
C LEU A 128 10.61 -1.83 -5.72
N GLU A 129 10.01 -2.96 -6.05
CA GLU A 129 10.58 -3.90 -7.02
C GLU A 129 10.79 -3.25 -8.39
N HIS A 130 9.82 -2.47 -8.86
CA HIS A 130 9.94 -1.68 -10.10
C HIS A 130 11.16 -0.76 -10.06
N ARG A 131 11.27 0.05 -9.01
CA ARG A 131 12.36 1.04 -8.84
C ARG A 131 13.72 0.39 -8.70
N VAL A 132 13.81 -0.76 -8.02
CA VAL A 132 15.04 -1.55 -7.97
C VAL A 132 15.43 -2.00 -9.38
N GLY A 133 14.48 -2.49 -10.18
CA GLY A 133 14.73 -2.86 -11.58
C GLY A 133 15.25 -1.70 -12.41
N LEU A 134 14.67 -0.50 -12.27
CA LEU A 134 15.16 0.72 -12.93
C LEU A 134 16.61 1.04 -12.55
N VAL A 135 16.92 1.09 -11.26
CA VAL A 135 18.25 1.48 -10.74
C VAL A 135 19.33 0.46 -11.12
N THR A 136 19.00 -0.83 -11.17
CA THR A 136 19.94 -1.88 -11.59
C THR A 136 20.02 -2.04 -13.11
N GLY A 137 19.21 -1.32 -13.88
CA GLY A 137 19.11 -1.45 -15.34
C GLY A 137 18.41 -2.72 -15.83
N ASP A 138 17.75 -3.47 -14.93
CA ASP A 138 16.94 -4.64 -15.26
C ASP A 138 15.53 -4.20 -15.65
N LEU A 139 15.40 -3.73 -16.90
CA LEU A 139 14.16 -3.14 -17.42
C LEU A 139 13.03 -4.16 -17.59
N ASP A 140 13.36 -5.44 -17.74
CA ASP A 140 12.35 -6.50 -17.81
C ASP A 140 11.72 -6.75 -16.44
N ARG A 141 12.55 -6.80 -15.39
CA ARG A 141 12.06 -6.83 -14.01
C ARG A 141 11.24 -5.60 -13.68
N ALA A 142 11.75 -4.40 -14.01
CA ALA A 142 11.03 -3.16 -13.78
C ALA A 142 9.64 -3.20 -14.44
N SER A 143 9.57 -3.60 -15.72
CA SER A 143 8.32 -3.69 -16.45
C SER A 143 7.36 -4.74 -15.90
N SER A 144 7.85 -5.90 -15.50
CA SER A 144 7.01 -6.96 -14.93
C SER A 144 6.41 -6.53 -13.58
N ALA A 145 7.20 -5.84 -12.74
CA ALA A 145 6.72 -5.27 -11.49
C ALA A 145 5.66 -4.18 -11.71
N LEU A 146 5.90 -3.23 -12.63
CA LEU A 146 4.94 -2.17 -12.95
C LEU A 146 3.63 -2.73 -13.52
N ALA A 147 3.71 -3.72 -14.42
CA ALA A 147 2.50 -4.35 -14.98
C ALA A 147 1.68 -5.11 -13.92
N ARG A 148 2.33 -5.72 -12.91
CA ARG A 148 1.62 -6.33 -11.78
C ARG A 148 0.95 -5.27 -10.91
N LEU A 149 1.69 -4.22 -10.56
CA LEU A 149 1.17 -3.07 -9.83
C LEU A 149 -0.03 -2.44 -10.53
N ASP A 150 0.05 -2.28 -11.86
CA ASP A 150 -1.01 -1.74 -12.69
C ASP A 150 -2.31 -2.54 -12.57
N ARG A 151 -2.25 -3.84 -12.82
CA ARG A 151 -3.43 -4.73 -12.71
C ARG A 151 -4.04 -4.67 -11.31
N TRP A 152 -3.20 -4.75 -10.28
CA TRP A 152 -3.65 -4.80 -8.89
C TRP A 152 -4.29 -3.48 -8.44
N LEU A 153 -3.69 -2.35 -8.82
CA LEU A 153 -4.20 -1.04 -8.46
C LEU A 153 -5.49 -0.71 -9.21
N GLN A 154 -5.60 -1.09 -10.47
CA GLN A 154 -6.85 -0.96 -11.24
C GLN A 154 -7.98 -1.79 -10.64
N ASP A 155 -7.73 -3.06 -10.32
CA ASP A 155 -8.73 -3.94 -9.69
C ASP A 155 -9.16 -3.40 -8.32
N HIS A 156 -8.21 -2.99 -7.49
CA HIS A 156 -8.49 -2.39 -6.19
C HIS A 156 -9.38 -1.15 -6.30
N VAL A 157 -9.01 -0.17 -7.13
CA VAL A 157 -9.83 1.04 -7.35
C VAL A 157 -11.22 0.69 -7.90
N ALA A 158 -11.30 -0.26 -8.84
CA ALA A 158 -12.58 -0.69 -9.40
C ALA A 158 -13.50 -1.31 -8.33
N LYS A 159 -12.94 -2.14 -7.46
CA LYS A 159 -13.69 -2.75 -6.35
C LYS A 159 -14.08 -1.74 -5.29
N GLU A 160 -13.22 -0.79 -4.93
CA GLU A 160 -13.61 0.26 -4.00
C GLU A 160 -14.77 1.10 -4.52
N ARG A 161 -14.72 1.48 -5.79
CA ARG A 161 -15.83 2.18 -6.45
C ARG A 161 -17.11 1.34 -6.49
N ALA A 162 -17.01 0.04 -6.74
CA ALA A 162 -18.17 -0.83 -6.87
C ALA A 162 -18.75 -1.28 -5.51
N LEU A 163 -17.90 -1.42 -4.49
CA LEU A 163 -18.25 -2.08 -3.23
C LEU A 163 -18.16 -1.12 -2.03
N VAL A 164 -17.08 -0.35 -1.91
CA VAL A 164 -16.83 0.49 -0.72
C VAL A 164 -17.62 1.80 -0.82
N MET A 165 -17.53 2.51 -1.94
CA MET A 165 -18.15 3.83 -2.12
C MET A 165 -19.67 3.83 -1.99
N PRO A 166 -20.43 2.88 -2.56
CA PRO A 166 -21.88 2.84 -2.41
C PRO A 166 -22.35 2.62 -0.97
N ARG A 167 -21.47 2.09 -0.10
CA ARG A 167 -21.73 1.90 1.34
C ARG A 167 -21.28 3.10 2.17
N TYR A 168 -20.25 3.81 1.72
CA TYR A 168 -19.66 4.95 2.43
C TYR A 168 -20.43 6.26 2.19
N GLU A 169 -20.82 6.53 0.95
CA GLU A 169 -21.49 7.78 0.56
C GLU A 169 -22.82 8.04 1.31
N PRO A 170 -23.71 7.05 1.51
CA PRO A 170 -24.97 7.28 2.22
C PRO A 170 -24.80 7.62 3.71
N LEU A 171 -23.61 7.40 4.30
CA LEU A 171 -23.37 7.69 5.72
C LEU A 171 -23.39 9.21 6.02
N GLY A 172 -23.27 10.05 4.99
CA GLY A 172 -23.36 11.51 5.08
C GLY A 172 -22.35 12.14 6.05
N SER A 173 -22.43 13.46 6.25
CA SER A 173 -21.69 14.21 7.28
C SER A 173 -20.20 13.84 7.40
N PHE A 174 -19.41 14.15 6.38
CA PHE A 174 -17.99 13.80 6.30
C PHE A 174 -17.09 14.85 6.97
N PRO A 175 -16.03 14.45 7.69
CA PRO A 175 -14.95 15.35 8.08
C PRO A 175 -14.36 16.06 6.86
N ARG A 176 -13.76 17.24 7.08
CA ARG A 176 -13.06 17.96 6.02
C ARG A 176 -11.95 17.06 5.43
N GLY A 177 -11.99 16.86 4.12
CA GLY A 177 -11.03 16.01 3.44
C GLY A 177 -11.44 14.53 3.32
N ALA A 178 -12.62 14.14 3.83
CA ALA A 178 -13.07 12.74 3.82
C ALA A 178 -14.34 12.52 2.99
N ALA A 179 -14.75 13.52 2.20
CA ALA A 179 -15.91 13.40 1.32
C ALA A 179 -15.64 12.36 0.20
N PRO A 180 -16.62 11.55 -0.21
CA PRO A 180 -16.44 10.53 -1.26
C PRO A 180 -15.83 11.07 -2.55
N GLU A 181 -16.18 12.29 -2.94
CA GLU A 181 -15.64 12.95 -4.14
C GLU A 181 -14.13 13.21 -4.04
N ILE A 182 -13.59 13.36 -2.83
CA ILE A 182 -12.14 13.53 -2.63
C ILE A 182 -11.43 12.20 -2.86
N VAL A 183 -11.97 11.10 -2.33
CA VAL A 183 -11.43 9.74 -2.51
C VAL A 183 -11.46 9.38 -4.01
N GLU A 184 -12.59 9.62 -4.67
CA GLU A 184 -12.75 9.37 -6.10
C GLU A 184 -11.78 10.21 -6.96
N ASN A 185 -11.57 11.48 -6.62
CA ASN A 185 -10.58 12.32 -7.30
C ASN A 185 -9.14 11.84 -7.06
N GLU A 186 -8.84 11.24 -5.91
CA GLU A 186 -7.54 10.59 -5.65
C GLU A 186 -7.38 9.36 -6.53
N HIS A 187 -8.40 8.49 -6.65
CA HIS A 187 -8.40 7.34 -7.55
C HIS A 187 -8.10 7.73 -9.00
N VAL A 188 -8.75 8.79 -9.52
CA VAL A 188 -8.49 9.30 -10.88
C VAL A 188 -7.02 9.70 -11.05
N LYS A 189 -6.45 10.42 -10.08
CA LYS A 189 -5.04 10.87 -10.13
C LYS A 189 -4.06 9.72 -9.97
N ILE A 190 -4.38 8.73 -9.13
CA ILE A 190 -3.58 7.52 -8.93
C ILE A 190 -3.47 6.76 -10.25
N LEU A 191 -4.59 6.51 -10.94
CA LEU A 191 -4.60 5.82 -12.23
C LEU A 191 -3.90 6.63 -13.34
N ALA A 192 -4.04 7.95 -13.33
CA ALA A 192 -3.31 8.81 -14.26
C ALA A 192 -1.78 8.75 -14.05
N GLY A 193 -1.32 8.74 -12.79
CA GLY A 193 0.10 8.61 -12.45
C GLY A 193 0.67 7.25 -12.84
N LEU A 194 -0.11 6.18 -12.69
CA LEU A 194 0.25 4.84 -13.15
C LEU A 194 0.42 4.78 -14.68
N ALA A 195 -0.47 5.41 -15.43
CA ALA A 195 -0.33 5.53 -16.89
C ALA A 195 0.90 6.36 -17.29
N GLU A 196 1.27 7.39 -16.52
CA GLU A 196 2.50 8.16 -16.73
C GLU A 196 3.76 7.32 -16.45
N ALA A 197 3.75 6.50 -15.40
CA ALA A 197 4.86 5.59 -15.11
C ALA A 197 5.12 4.61 -16.27
N HIS A 198 4.06 4.09 -16.89
CA HIS A 198 4.18 3.27 -18.10
C HIS A 198 4.84 4.03 -19.27
N ARG A 199 4.40 5.27 -19.52
CA ARG A 199 5.02 6.12 -20.57
C ARG A 199 6.49 6.40 -20.28
N GLY A 200 6.83 6.74 -19.03
CA GLY A 200 8.21 6.97 -18.63
C GLY A 200 9.09 5.72 -18.79
N LEU A 201 8.56 4.54 -18.46
CA LEU A 201 9.29 3.28 -18.66
C LEU A 201 9.57 3.01 -20.16
N ASP A 202 8.61 3.30 -21.04
CA ASP A 202 8.81 3.17 -22.49
C ASP A 202 9.87 4.14 -23.03
N GLN A 203 9.94 5.35 -22.47
CA GLN A 203 11.01 6.31 -22.76
C GLN A 203 12.37 5.77 -22.30
N VAL A 204 12.47 5.23 -21.08
CA VAL A 204 13.70 4.59 -20.56
C VAL A 204 14.18 3.46 -21.47
N ARG A 205 13.25 2.61 -21.95
CA ARG A 205 13.55 1.51 -22.88
C ARG A 205 14.07 2.00 -24.23
N SER A 206 13.53 3.10 -24.72
CA SER A 206 13.90 3.68 -26.01
C SER A 206 15.24 4.42 -25.95
N ALA A 207 15.55 5.04 -24.81
CA ALA A 207 16.80 5.76 -24.59
C ALA A 207 18.04 4.85 -24.55
N ARG A 208 19.23 5.43 -24.76
CA ARG A 208 20.54 4.76 -24.79
C ARG A 208 21.58 5.60 -24.04
N GLY A 209 22.63 4.95 -23.53
CA GLY A 209 23.74 5.62 -22.84
C GLY A 209 23.26 6.57 -21.73
N ASP A 210 23.87 7.76 -21.66
CA ASP A 210 23.56 8.76 -20.65
C ASP A 210 22.10 9.25 -20.70
N SER A 211 21.50 9.32 -21.89
CA SER A 211 20.08 9.69 -22.04
C SER A 211 19.15 8.70 -21.33
N ARG A 212 19.53 7.42 -21.22
CA ARG A 212 18.75 6.44 -20.45
C ARG A 212 18.87 6.72 -18.96
N ALA A 213 20.06 7.04 -18.47
CA ALA A 213 20.26 7.37 -17.06
C ALA A 213 19.43 8.60 -16.65
N VAL A 214 19.39 9.63 -17.51
CA VAL A 214 18.53 10.81 -17.32
C VAL A 214 17.05 10.42 -17.27
N ALA A 215 16.57 9.64 -18.25
CA ALA A 215 15.18 9.20 -18.28
C ALA A 215 14.79 8.36 -17.03
N ILE A 216 15.71 7.55 -16.50
CA ILE A 216 15.48 6.81 -15.24
C ILE A 216 15.30 7.77 -14.07
N VAL A 217 16.15 8.79 -13.93
CA VAL A 217 16.04 9.78 -12.86
C VAL A 217 14.72 10.55 -12.94
N GLU A 218 14.35 11.00 -14.14
CA GLU A 218 13.09 11.72 -14.36
C GLU A 218 11.87 10.86 -14.00
N LEU A 219 11.86 9.58 -14.40
CA LEU A 219 10.82 8.63 -14.02
C LEU A 219 10.75 8.44 -12.50
N LEU A 220 11.89 8.23 -11.83
CA LEU A 220 11.94 8.04 -10.38
C LEU A 220 11.45 9.26 -9.59
N ASP A 221 11.71 10.48 -10.09
CA ASP A 221 11.23 11.72 -9.49
C ASP A 221 9.72 11.89 -9.67
N ALA A 222 9.18 11.56 -10.86
CA ALA A 222 7.74 11.55 -11.09
C ALA A 222 7.03 10.52 -10.20
N GLU A 223 7.57 9.31 -10.10
CA GLU A 223 7.05 8.24 -9.26
C GLU A 223 7.06 8.59 -7.78
N ARG A 224 8.05 9.36 -7.31
CA ARG A 224 8.10 9.81 -5.91
C ARG A 224 6.86 10.64 -5.55
N LEU A 225 6.44 11.54 -6.44
CA LEU A 225 5.25 12.38 -6.20
C LEU A 225 3.98 11.53 -6.23
N TRP A 226 3.88 10.60 -7.18
CA TRP A 226 2.76 9.68 -7.30
C TRP A 226 2.65 8.71 -6.10
N LEU A 227 3.76 8.16 -5.62
CA LEU A 227 3.77 7.32 -4.42
C LEU A 227 3.35 8.10 -3.17
N GLY A 228 3.69 9.39 -3.08
CA GLY A 228 3.18 10.26 -2.00
C GLY A 228 1.66 10.44 -2.07
N LEU A 229 1.05 10.43 -3.26
CA LEU A 229 -0.40 10.43 -3.40
C LEU A 229 -1.02 9.11 -2.92
N LEU A 230 -0.43 7.96 -3.26
CA LEU A 230 -0.86 6.65 -2.76
C LEU A 230 -0.80 6.57 -1.23
N GLU A 231 0.28 7.08 -0.63
CA GLU A 231 0.44 7.13 0.83
C GLU A 231 -0.65 8.02 1.48
N HIS A 232 -0.94 9.18 0.90
CA HIS A 232 -2.00 10.05 1.41
C HIS A 232 -3.39 9.43 1.28
N HIS A 233 -3.63 8.71 0.18
CA HIS A 233 -4.86 7.97 -0.04
C HIS A 233 -5.04 6.88 1.03
N ASP A 234 -4.01 6.04 1.24
CA ASP A 234 -3.97 5.04 2.32
C ASP A 234 -4.32 5.64 3.69
N GLN A 235 -3.65 6.74 4.04
CA GLN A 235 -3.87 7.44 5.30
C GLN A 235 -5.31 7.94 5.44
N ARG A 236 -5.90 8.44 4.35
CA ARG A 236 -7.29 8.93 4.35
C ARG A 236 -8.27 7.79 4.60
N GLU A 237 -8.06 6.66 3.94
CA GLU A 237 -8.95 5.51 4.10
C GLU A 237 -8.87 4.92 5.50
N ARG A 238 -7.65 4.76 6.02
CA ARG A 238 -7.38 4.29 7.38
C ARG A 238 -7.96 5.22 8.44
N ALA A 239 -7.87 6.53 8.23
CA ALA A 239 -8.34 7.52 9.20
C ALA A 239 -9.86 7.76 9.16
N PHE A 240 -10.48 7.63 7.99
CA PHE A 240 -11.86 8.09 7.79
C PHE A 240 -12.79 7.05 7.17
N VAL A 241 -12.43 6.46 6.03
CA VAL A 241 -13.35 5.62 5.25
C VAL A 241 -13.66 4.33 5.99
N TYR A 242 -12.63 3.52 6.27
CA TYR A 242 -12.80 2.21 6.86
C TYR A 242 -13.31 2.25 8.31
N PRO A 243 -12.83 3.13 9.21
CA PRO A 243 -13.40 3.22 10.55
C PRO A 243 -14.89 3.57 10.57
N ARG A 244 -15.35 4.40 9.62
CA ARG A 244 -16.75 4.81 9.55
C ARG A 244 -17.63 3.68 9.02
N LEU A 245 -17.17 2.95 8.01
CA LEU A 245 -17.82 1.72 7.55
C LEU A 245 -17.82 0.66 8.64
N ASP A 246 -16.74 0.54 9.40
CA ASP A 246 -16.61 -0.41 10.49
C ASP A 246 -17.65 -0.14 11.60
N GLY A 247 -17.93 1.14 11.89
CA GLY A 247 -18.99 1.54 12.81
C GLY A 247 -20.42 1.36 12.27
N ALA A 248 -20.61 1.34 10.94
CA ALA A 248 -21.93 1.32 10.30
C ALA A 248 -22.38 -0.08 9.84
N LEU A 249 -21.45 -0.97 9.51
CA LEU A 249 -21.75 -2.28 8.94
C LEU A 249 -21.85 -3.37 10.02
N SER A 250 -22.73 -4.35 9.81
CA SER A 250 -22.77 -5.57 10.62
C SER A 250 -21.55 -6.46 10.35
N SER A 251 -21.18 -7.33 11.30
CA SER A 251 -20.05 -8.25 11.12
C SER A 251 -20.16 -9.11 9.85
N ALA A 252 -21.37 -9.57 9.51
CA ALA A 252 -21.62 -10.33 8.28
C ALA A 252 -21.38 -9.48 7.02
N ALA A 253 -21.82 -8.22 7.02
CA ALA A 253 -21.58 -7.31 5.90
C ALA A 253 -20.09 -6.96 5.75
N LYS A 254 -19.36 -6.81 6.86
CA LYS A 254 -17.89 -6.61 6.85
C LYS A 254 -17.17 -7.82 6.28
N GLN A 255 -17.55 -9.02 6.71
CA GLN A 255 -16.95 -10.26 6.22
C GLN A 255 -17.19 -10.45 4.71
N ALA A 256 -18.42 -10.18 4.23
CA ALA A 256 -18.72 -10.22 2.81
C ALA A 256 -17.88 -9.20 2.03
N LEU A 257 -17.80 -7.95 2.51
CA LEU A 257 -16.98 -6.92 1.88
C LEU A 257 -15.49 -7.32 1.83
N ILE A 258 -14.95 -7.87 2.91
CA ILE A 258 -13.56 -8.36 2.95
C ILE A 258 -13.35 -9.48 1.94
N ALA A 259 -14.24 -10.47 1.92
CA ALA A 259 -14.17 -11.59 0.98
C ALA A 259 -14.18 -11.10 -0.47
N GLU A 260 -15.16 -10.26 -0.85
CA GLU A 260 -15.28 -9.72 -2.21
C GLU A 260 -14.07 -8.88 -2.62
N MET A 261 -13.60 -7.99 -1.74
CA MET A 261 -12.41 -7.16 -1.99
C MET A 261 -11.16 -8.02 -2.20
N THR A 262 -11.05 -9.14 -1.49
CA THR A 262 -9.86 -10.01 -1.50
C THR A 262 -9.88 -11.13 -2.54
N THR A 263 -11.02 -11.43 -3.15
CA THR A 263 -11.19 -12.62 -4.02
C THR A 263 -10.31 -12.59 -5.27
N ALA A 264 -10.00 -11.42 -5.85
CA ALA A 264 -9.22 -11.35 -7.10
C ALA A 264 -7.69 -11.34 -6.93
N PHE A 265 -7.17 -11.42 -5.69
CA PHE A 265 -5.71 -11.50 -5.49
C PHE A 265 -5.16 -12.93 -5.69
N CYS A 266 -6.00 -13.88 -6.10
CA CYS A 266 -5.66 -15.29 -6.26
C CYS A 266 -5.73 -15.81 -7.70
N GLU A 267 -6.15 -14.98 -8.66
CA GLU A 267 -6.19 -15.31 -10.10
C GLU A 267 -4.93 -14.82 -10.84
#